data_AF-A0A967LNC5-F1
#
_entry.id   AF-A0A967LNC5-F1
#
_cell.length_a   1.000
_cell.length_b   1.000
_cell.length_c   1.000
_cell.angle_alpha   90.00
_cell.angle_beta   90.00
_cell.angle_gamma   90.00
#
_symmetry.space_group_name_H-M   'P 1'
#
loop_
_entity.id
_entity.type
_entity.pdbx_description
1 polymer ?
#
loop_
_entity_poly.entity_id
_entity_poly.type
_entity_poly.pdbx_seq_one_letter_code
_entity_poly.pdbx_strand_id
1 'polypeptide(L)'
;PAGWLTGTGIGVYDRRTNRAVRTSLRLAAEPDGGVRAEVPVPETGTGSHTVLRRILAGGLGVPVEQIRVVHVPTDDLPYDRGAGGSRVSVGLGSVAVAAVKAWADRGDRDSVTVEV
;
A
#
# COMPACT_ATOMS: atom_id res chain seq x y z
N PRO A 1 -12.91 -6.00 41.53
CA PRO A 1 -13.19 -6.79 42.76
C PRO A 1 -13.42 -5.84 43.94
N ALA A 2 -14.17 -6.25 44.97
CA ALA A 2 -14.30 -5.43 46.18
C ALA A 2 -12.89 -5.09 46.73
N GLY A 3 -12.62 -3.80 46.96
CA GLY A 3 -11.33 -3.32 47.47
C GLY A 3 -10.29 -2.90 46.42
N TRP A 4 -10.60 -2.88 45.13
CA TRP A 4 -9.66 -2.35 44.11
C TRP A 4 -9.73 -0.84 44.02
N LEU A 5 -8.57 -0.18 43.98
CA LEU A 5 -8.45 1.25 43.72
C LEU A 5 -8.57 1.50 42.20
N THR A 6 -9.29 2.55 41.82
CA THR A 6 -9.37 3.05 40.44
C THR A 6 -8.76 4.46 40.37
N GLY A 7 -8.15 4.81 39.25
CA GLY A 7 -7.61 6.15 39.01
C GLY A 7 -7.57 6.48 37.52
N THR A 8 -7.37 7.76 37.20
CA THR A 8 -7.28 8.26 35.83
C THR A 8 -5.89 8.80 35.57
N GLY A 9 -5.32 8.52 34.40
CA GLY A 9 -4.04 9.05 33.94
C GLY A 9 -4.14 9.62 32.54
N ILE A 10 -3.25 10.54 32.21
CA ILE A 10 -3.08 11.10 30.86
C ILE A 10 -1.68 10.72 30.37
N GLY A 11 -1.58 10.30 29.12
CA GLY A 11 -0.32 10.08 28.41
C GLY A 11 -0.30 10.83 27.09
N VAL A 12 0.86 11.39 26.75
CA VAL A 12 1.11 12.03 25.45
C VAL A 12 2.29 11.32 24.80
N TYR A 13 2.21 11.13 23.48
CA TYR A 13 3.22 10.43 22.70
C TYR A 13 3.37 11.08 21.33
N ASP A 14 4.61 11.13 20.86
CA ASP A 14 4.94 11.40 19.47
C ASP A 14 5.93 10.35 18.96
N ARG A 15 5.79 9.96 17.70
CA ARG A 15 6.82 9.23 16.95
C ARG A 15 6.96 9.78 15.55
N ARG A 16 8.20 9.86 15.12
CA ARG A 16 8.50 10.09 13.71
C ARG A 16 8.16 8.85 12.89
N THR A 17 7.40 9.02 11.82
CA THR A 17 7.27 8.03 10.74
C THR A 17 8.20 8.44 9.62
N ASN A 18 9.10 7.54 9.18
CA ASN A 18 10.06 7.88 8.13
C ASN A 18 9.34 8.06 6.79
N ARG A 19 9.58 9.18 6.11
CA ARG A 19 8.87 9.56 4.88
C ARG A 19 9.39 8.84 3.64
N ALA A 20 10.67 8.46 3.65
CA ALA A 20 11.29 7.68 2.58
C ALA A 20 11.24 6.19 2.95
N VAL A 21 10.37 5.44 2.28
CA VAL A 21 10.27 3.99 2.41
C VAL A 21 10.46 3.41 1.03
N ARG A 22 11.57 2.69 0.84
CA ARG A 22 11.84 2.03 -0.42
C ARG A 22 10.88 0.85 -0.61
N THR A 23 10.06 0.88 -1.65
CA THR A 23 9.06 -0.16 -1.97
C THR A 23 8.77 -0.15 -3.48
N SER A 24 8.07 -1.18 -3.96
CA SER A 24 7.70 -1.32 -5.36
C SER A 24 6.24 -1.73 -5.52
N LEU A 25 5.68 -1.43 -6.69
CA LEU A 25 4.32 -1.76 -7.08
C LEU A 25 4.29 -2.04 -8.58
N ARG A 26 3.68 -3.16 -8.96
CA ARG A 26 3.36 -3.45 -10.37
C ARG A 26 1.86 -3.37 -10.59
N LEU A 27 1.44 -2.57 -11.56
CA LEU A 27 0.06 -2.49 -12.04
C LEU A 27 -0.05 -3.27 -13.35
N ALA A 28 -1.03 -4.14 -13.47
CA ALA A 28 -1.34 -4.89 -14.69
C ALA A 28 -2.83 -4.79 -15.02
N ALA A 29 -3.16 -4.64 -16.30
CA ALA A 29 -4.54 -4.61 -16.74
C ALA A 29 -5.12 -6.03 -16.71
N GLU A 30 -6.32 -6.18 -16.20
CA GLU A 30 -7.04 -7.45 -16.20
C GLU A 30 -8.03 -7.52 -17.39
N PRO A 31 -8.35 -8.70 -17.93
CA PRO A 31 -9.23 -8.85 -19.10
C PRO A 31 -10.65 -8.30 -18.89
N ASP A 32 -11.12 -8.24 -17.64
CA ASP A 32 -12.43 -7.71 -17.24
C ASP A 32 -12.45 -6.17 -17.14
N GLY A 33 -11.35 -5.50 -17.48
CA GLY A 33 -11.20 -4.05 -17.38
C GLY A 33 -10.73 -3.58 -16.00
N GLY A 34 -10.50 -4.49 -15.05
CA GLY A 34 -9.92 -4.19 -13.76
C GLY A 34 -8.40 -3.99 -13.80
N VAL A 35 -7.83 -3.77 -12.62
CA VAL A 35 -6.38 -3.59 -12.44
C VAL A 35 -5.89 -4.47 -11.30
N ARG A 36 -4.89 -5.29 -11.59
CA ARG A 36 -4.13 -6.02 -10.58
C ARG A 36 -2.97 -5.17 -10.09
N ALA A 37 -2.90 -4.98 -8.79
CA ALA A 37 -1.86 -4.26 -8.08
C ALA A 37 -1.02 -5.26 -7.28
N GLU A 38 0.17 -5.55 -7.75
CA GLU A 38 1.07 -6.50 -7.12
C GLU A 38 2.06 -5.79 -6.20
N VAL A 39 2.15 -6.28 -4.97
CA VAL A 39 2.99 -5.68 -3.93
C VAL A 39 3.90 -6.72 -3.27
N PRO A 40 5.14 -6.35 -2.94
CA PRO A 40 6.08 -7.22 -2.22
C PRO A 40 5.90 -7.19 -0.69
N VAL A 41 5.17 -6.21 -0.15
CA VAL A 41 4.95 -6.10 1.30
C VAL A 41 3.82 -7.04 1.74
N PRO A 42 4.07 -7.98 2.66
CA PRO A 42 3.01 -8.84 3.19
C PRO A 42 2.05 -8.02 4.05
N GLU A 43 0.76 -8.33 3.94
CA GLU A 43 -0.23 -7.82 4.87
C GLU A 43 -0.14 -8.60 6.19
N THR A 44 -0.09 -7.87 7.31
CA THR A 44 0.04 -8.44 8.67
C THR A 44 -1.23 -8.27 9.51
N GLY A 45 -2.30 -7.73 8.93
CA GLY A 45 -3.56 -7.41 9.59
C GLY A 45 -3.77 -5.92 9.88
N THR A 46 -2.87 -5.07 9.40
CA THR A 46 -2.92 -3.61 9.54
C THR A 46 -3.91 -2.93 8.59
N GLY A 47 -4.30 -3.62 7.51
CA GLY A 47 -5.18 -3.08 6.48
C GLY A 47 -4.46 -2.23 5.42
N SER A 48 -3.12 -2.30 5.35
CA SER A 48 -2.29 -1.60 4.38
C SER A 48 -2.71 -1.85 2.92
N HIS A 49 -3.06 -3.10 2.58
CA HIS A 49 -3.54 -3.45 1.22
C HIS A 49 -4.91 -2.85 0.92
N THR A 50 -5.78 -2.70 1.94
CA THR A 50 -7.08 -2.05 1.79
C THR A 50 -6.92 -0.55 1.52
N VAL A 51 -5.99 0.10 2.22
CA VAL A 51 -5.65 1.50 1.99
C VAL A 51 -5.10 1.70 0.58
N LEU A 52 -4.13 0.87 0.17
CA LEU A 52 -3.57 0.90 -1.18
C LEU A 52 -4.66 0.76 -2.26
N ARG A 53 -5.56 -0.20 -2.09
CA ARG A 53 -6.69 -0.44 -3.01
C ARG A 53 -7.51 0.83 -3.25
N ARG A 54 -7.83 1.57 -2.18
CA ARG A 54 -8.60 2.81 -2.25
C ARG A 54 -7.82 3.96 -2.89
N ILE A 55 -6.52 4.07 -2.60
CA ILE A 55 -5.64 5.07 -3.24
C ILE A 55 -5.59 4.83 -4.75
N LEU A 56 -5.39 3.58 -5.19
CA LEU A 56 -5.36 3.22 -6.60
C LEU A 56 -6.70 3.43 -7.28
N ALA A 57 -7.81 3.04 -6.65
CA ALA A 57 -9.15 3.28 -7.20
C ALA A 57 -9.38 4.77 -7.48
N GLY A 58 -9.06 5.65 -6.52
CA GLY A 58 -9.15 7.10 -6.69
C GLY A 58 -8.20 7.65 -7.74
N GLY A 59 -6.97 7.16 -7.80
CA GLY A 59 -5.97 7.63 -8.76
C GLY A 59 -6.22 7.16 -10.20
N LEU A 60 -6.77 5.95 -10.37
CA LEU A 60 -7.03 5.35 -11.68
C LEU A 60 -8.46 5.65 -12.20
N GLY A 61 -9.35 6.16 -11.35
CA GLY A 61 -10.73 6.46 -11.73
C GLY A 61 -11.60 5.23 -11.97
N VAL A 62 -11.29 4.10 -11.34
CA VAL A 62 -12.05 2.84 -11.44
C VAL A 62 -12.72 2.49 -10.11
N PRO A 63 -13.85 1.75 -10.12
CA PRO A 63 -14.45 1.21 -8.90
C PRO A 63 -13.44 0.45 -8.05
N VAL A 64 -13.52 0.61 -6.73
CA VAL A 64 -12.58 -0.06 -5.81
C VAL A 64 -12.66 -1.58 -5.96
N GLU A 65 -13.83 -2.11 -6.30
CA GLU A 65 -14.12 -3.52 -6.58
C GLU A 65 -13.26 -4.07 -7.72
N GLN A 66 -12.87 -3.23 -8.68
CA GLN A 66 -12.05 -3.58 -9.85
C GLN A 66 -10.53 -3.50 -9.59
N ILE A 67 -10.11 -3.07 -8.39
CA ILE A 67 -8.70 -3.14 -7.97
C ILE A 67 -8.47 -4.42 -7.17
N ARG A 68 -7.60 -5.31 -7.68
CA ARG A 68 -7.16 -6.52 -6.98
C ARG A 68 -5.73 -6.32 -6.48
N VAL A 69 -5.57 -6.18 -5.16
CA VAL A 69 -4.24 -6.14 -4.54
C VAL A 69 -3.76 -7.56 -4.27
N VAL A 70 -2.56 -7.91 -4.74
CA VAL A 70 -1.98 -9.26 -4.61
C VAL A 70 -0.57 -9.14 -4.05
N HIS A 71 -0.28 -9.89 -2.99
CA HIS A 71 1.10 -10.06 -2.52
C HIS A 71 1.85 -11.01 -3.46
N VAL A 72 3.06 -10.63 -3.88
CA VAL A 72 3.91 -11.46 -4.75
C VAL A 72 5.27 -11.74 -4.10
N PRO A 73 5.92 -12.86 -4.44
CA PRO A 73 7.27 -13.18 -3.95
C PRO A 73 8.30 -12.11 -4.33
N THR A 74 9.41 -12.09 -3.59
CA THR A 74 10.55 -11.20 -3.87
C THR A 74 11.23 -11.47 -5.21
N ASP A 75 11.03 -12.64 -5.79
CA ASP A 75 11.51 -12.96 -7.15
C ASP A 75 10.73 -12.17 -8.22
N ASP A 76 9.47 -11.81 -7.95
CA ASP A 76 8.63 -11.02 -8.85
C ASP A 76 8.79 -9.51 -8.61
N LEU A 77 8.84 -9.09 -7.34
CA LEU A 77 9.05 -7.70 -6.92
C LEU A 77 10.11 -7.64 -5.80
N PRO A 78 11.39 -7.39 -6.13
CA PRO A 78 12.48 -7.56 -5.16
C PRO A 78 12.62 -6.44 -4.13
N TYR A 79 11.85 -5.34 -4.26
CA TYR A 79 12.07 -4.14 -3.47
C TYR A 79 10.94 -3.84 -2.49
N ASP A 80 11.19 -4.15 -1.22
CA ASP A 80 10.45 -3.64 -0.06
C ASP A 80 11.37 -3.64 1.18
N ARG A 81 10.96 -2.95 2.24
CA ARG A 81 11.64 -2.95 3.54
C ARG A 81 10.94 -3.86 4.57
N GLY A 82 9.86 -4.54 4.20
CA GLY A 82 8.99 -5.34 5.06
C GLY A 82 7.97 -4.50 5.85
N ALA A 83 7.06 -5.18 6.56
CA ALA A 83 6.09 -4.54 7.44
C ALA A 83 6.74 -4.10 8.78
N GLY A 84 6.58 -2.83 9.16
CA GLY A 84 7.09 -2.33 10.44
C GLY A 84 7.26 -0.81 10.50
N GLY A 85 7.63 -0.29 11.68
CA GLY A 85 8.00 1.12 11.85
C GLY A 85 6.90 2.15 11.54
N SER A 86 5.63 1.72 11.47
CA SER A 86 4.47 2.53 11.07
C SER A 86 4.60 3.15 9.67
N ARG A 87 5.42 2.57 8.79
CA ARG A 87 5.81 3.21 7.52
C ARG A 87 5.12 2.63 6.28
N VAL A 88 4.45 1.48 6.40
CA VAL A 88 3.90 0.72 5.26
C VAL A 88 2.92 1.57 4.44
N SER A 89 1.94 2.21 5.08
CA SER A 89 0.95 3.04 4.37
C SER A 89 1.58 4.26 3.69
N VAL A 90 2.66 4.81 4.26
CA VAL A 90 3.40 5.92 3.64
C VAL A 90 4.09 5.44 2.37
N GLY A 91 4.83 4.34 2.44
CA GLY A 91 5.51 3.75 1.27
C GLY A 91 4.54 3.35 0.17
N LEU A 92 3.49 2.61 0.52
CA LEU A 92 2.45 2.18 -0.42
C LEU A 92 1.72 3.37 -1.04
N GLY A 93 1.46 4.44 -0.28
CA GLY A 93 0.87 5.66 -0.82
C GLY A 93 1.79 6.37 -1.82
N SER A 94 3.08 6.50 -1.50
CA SER A 94 4.06 7.12 -2.39
C SER A 94 4.24 6.36 -3.69
N VAL A 95 4.41 5.03 -3.64
CA VAL A 95 4.57 4.22 -4.85
C VAL A 95 3.27 4.15 -5.66
N ALA A 96 2.11 4.19 -5.02
CA ALA A 96 0.82 4.23 -5.71
C ALA A 96 0.66 5.51 -6.55
N VAL A 97 1.01 6.68 -6.01
CA VAL A 97 0.97 7.93 -6.77
C VAL A 97 1.90 7.86 -7.99
N ALA A 98 3.11 7.33 -7.80
CA ALA A 98 4.07 7.18 -8.89
C ALA A 98 3.59 6.17 -9.95
N ALA A 99 2.99 5.06 -9.52
CA ALA A 99 2.43 4.05 -10.42
C ALA A 99 1.20 4.54 -11.17
N VAL A 100 0.32 5.33 -10.53
CA VAL A 100 -0.84 5.96 -11.20
C VAL A 100 -0.37 6.90 -12.31
N LYS A 101 0.67 7.69 -12.05
CA LYS A 101 1.26 8.56 -13.08
C LYS A 101 1.83 7.74 -14.23
N ALA A 102 2.69 6.77 -13.93
CA ALA A 102 3.30 5.92 -14.95
C ALA A 102 2.26 5.10 -15.73
N TRP A 103 1.16 4.71 -15.09
CA TRP A 103 0.01 4.08 -15.72
C TRP A 103 -0.68 5.02 -16.71
N ALA A 104 -0.91 6.28 -16.36
CA ALA A 104 -1.51 7.25 -17.26
C ALA A 104 -0.62 7.57 -18.48
N ASP A 105 0.70 7.56 -18.29
CA ASP A 105 1.68 7.87 -19.33
C ASP A 105 1.96 6.70 -20.30
N ARG A 106 1.43 5.50 -20.01
CA ARG A 106 1.70 4.29 -20.83
C ARG A 106 0.95 4.34 -22.17
N GLY A 107 1.63 3.95 -23.24
CA GLY A 107 1.07 3.93 -24.61
C GLY A 107 0.38 2.62 -25.00
N ASP A 108 0.44 1.59 -24.16
CA ASP A 108 -0.04 0.23 -24.43
C ASP A 108 -0.84 -0.34 -23.25
N ARG A 109 -1.08 -1.66 -23.26
CA ARG A 109 -1.76 -2.38 -22.18
C ARG A 109 -0.79 -3.14 -21.26
N ASP A 110 0.50 -2.91 -21.41
CA ASP A 110 1.51 -3.65 -20.66
C ASP A 110 1.51 -3.26 -19.18
N SER A 111 2.07 -4.14 -18.36
CA SER A 111 2.18 -3.88 -16.93
C SER A 111 3.20 -2.76 -16.67
N VAL A 112 2.89 -1.90 -15.71
CA VAL A 112 3.78 -0.82 -15.26
C VAL A 112 4.34 -1.18 -13.90
N THR A 113 5.67 -1.22 -13.77
CA THR A 113 6.35 -1.45 -12.49
C THR A 113 7.05 -0.19 -12.04
N VAL A 114 6.80 0.23 -10.80
CA VAL A 114 7.42 1.42 -10.20
C VAL A 114 8.07 1.06 -8.88
N GLU A 115 9.20 1.70 -8.61
CA GLU A 115 9.92 1.65 -7.36
C GLU A 115 10.22 3.08 -6.92
N VAL A 116 10.09 3.35 -5.62
CA VAL A 116 10.39 4.66 -4.98
C VAL A 116 11.26 4.45 -3.75
#